data_AF-A0A953M4I3-F1
#
_entry.id   AF-A0A953M4I3-F1
#
_cell.length_a   1.000
_cell.length_b   1.000
_cell.length_c   1.000
_cell.angle_alpha   90.00
_cell.angle_beta   90.00
_cell.angle_gamma   90.00
#
_symmetry.space_group_name_H-M   'P 1'
#
loop_
_entity.id
_entity.type
_entity.pdbx_description
1 polymer ?
#
loop_
_entity_poly.entity_id
_entity_poly.type
_entity_poly.pdbx_seq_one_letter_code
_entity_poly.pdbx_strand_id
1 'polypeptide(L)'
;HEVNPSYYCFDAHKLFDAIERVERDKVSGEYYITDAPELLLVAGERVEVIDAVPPEDVLSINTPEQLAEVDRIFRSRHPGEIHGAARSGGDRA
;
A
#
# COMPACT_ATOMS: atom_id res chain seq x y z
N HIS A 1 -9.60 5.83 14.13
CA HIS A 1 -8.47 6.59 13.57
C HIS A 1 -8.40 6.18 12.11
N GLU A 2 -8.54 7.13 11.20
CA GLU A 2 -8.44 6.86 9.77
C GLU A 2 -6.96 6.76 9.39
N VAL A 3 -6.62 5.83 8.51
CA VAL A 3 -5.27 5.63 7.98
C VAL A 3 -5.35 5.47 6.48
N ASN A 4 -4.39 6.02 5.75
CA ASN A 4 -4.26 5.81 4.32
C ASN A 4 -3.36 4.59 4.08
N PRO A 5 -3.91 3.44 3.65
CA PRO A 5 -3.12 2.23 3.42
C PRO A 5 -2.37 2.24 2.07
N SER A 6 -2.46 3.35 1.32
CA SER A 6 -1.93 3.48 -0.04
C SER A 6 -2.59 2.52 -1.05
N TYR A 7 -3.86 2.15 -0.82
CA TYR A 7 -4.66 1.37 -1.76
C TYR A 7 -5.56 2.28 -2.56
N TYR A 8 -5.40 2.22 -3.88
CA TYR A 8 -6.16 3.04 -4.80
C TYR A 8 -6.57 2.23 -6.02
N CYS A 9 -7.76 2.51 -6.52
CA CYS A 9 -8.24 2.01 -7.80
C CYS A 9 -8.64 3.22 -8.64
N PHE A 10 -7.94 3.44 -9.74
CA PHE A 10 -8.19 4.56 -10.65
C PHE A 10 -8.56 4.06 -12.03
N ASP A 11 -9.34 4.86 -12.75
CA ASP A 11 -9.28 4.83 -14.21
C ASP A 11 -7.88 5.26 -14.64
N ALA A 12 -7.24 4.47 -15.50
CA ALA A 12 -5.84 4.68 -15.85
C ALA A 12 -5.61 6.01 -16.56
N HIS A 13 -6.49 6.39 -17.49
CA HIS A 13 -6.35 7.64 -18.25
C HIS A 13 -6.49 8.85 -17.33
N LYS A 14 -7.51 8.84 -16.46
CA LYS A 14 -7.72 9.91 -15.49
C LYS A 14 -6.57 10.04 -14.50
N LEU A 15 -5.97 8.91 -14.09
CA LEU A 15 -4.79 8.94 -13.25
C LEU A 15 -3.62 9.63 -13.96
N PHE A 16 -3.33 9.28 -15.21
CA PHE A 16 -2.24 9.91 -15.96
C PHE A 16 -2.45 11.42 -16.12
N ASP A 17 -3.67 11.84 -16.46
CA ASP A 17 -4.01 13.26 -16.55
C ASP A 17 -3.86 13.99 -15.20
N ALA A 18 -4.19 13.31 -14.09
CA ALA A 18 -4.04 13.87 -12.75
C ALA A 18 -2.57 13.98 -12.33
N ILE A 19 -1.74 12.95 -12.55
CA ILE A 19 -0.33 12.97 -12.10
C ILE A 19 0.52 13.98 -12.87
N GLU A 20 0.14 14.35 -14.10
CA GLU A 20 0.77 15.47 -14.83
C GLU A 20 0.62 16.82 -14.11
N ARG A 21 -0.39 16.93 -13.23
CA ARG A 21 -0.72 18.15 -12.49
C ARG A 21 -0.25 18.10 -11.03
N VAL A 22 0.33 16.98 -10.57
CA VAL A 22 0.86 16.88 -9.21
C VAL A 22 2.09 17.77 -9.09
N GLU A 23 2.06 18.65 -8.10
CA GLU A 23 3.17 19.55 -7.81
C GLU A 23 4.18 18.90 -6.85
N ARG A 24 5.43 19.33 -6.96
CA ARG A 24 6.49 18.88 -6.06
C ARG A 24 6.28 19.50 -4.68
N ASP A 25 6.30 18.68 -3.64
CA ASP A 25 6.21 19.17 -2.27
C ASP A 25 7.39 20.10 -1.94
N LYS A 26 7.10 21.20 -1.25
CA LYS A 26 8.09 22.26 -1.00
C LYS A 26 9.10 21.89 0.08
N VAL A 27 8.79 20.90 0.92
CA VAL A 27 9.62 20.50 2.06
C VAL A 27 10.44 19.26 1.72
N SER A 28 9.81 18.16 1.33
CA SER A 28 10.49 16.92 0.95
C SER A 28 11.10 17.01 -0.44
N GLY A 29 10.47 17.78 -1.34
CA GLY A 29 10.87 17.80 -2.74
C GLY A 29 10.42 16.57 -3.53
N GLU A 30 9.43 15.84 -3.04
CA GLU A 30 8.88 14.63 -3.67
C GLU A 30 7.52 14.91 -4.30
N TYR A 31 7.08 14.00 -5.17
CA TYR A 31 5.72 14.01 -5.72
C TYR A 31 4.92 12.92 -5.02
N TYR A 32 3.73 13.26 -4.52
CA TYR A 32 2.89 12.31 -3.82
C TYR A 32 1.69 11.91 -4.69
N ILE A 33 1.59 10.61 -5.01
CA ILE A 33 0.41 10.06 -5.71
C ILE A 33 -0.88 10.26 -4.92
N THR A 34 -0.77 10.50 -3.61
CA THR A 34 -1.88 10.80 -2.71
C THR A 34 -2.60 12.11 -3.03
N ASP A 35 -2.01 12.96 -3.88
CA ASP A 35 -2.60 14.23 -4.32
C ASP A 35 -3.53 14.03 -5.53
N ALA A 36 -3.43 12.91 -6.24
CA ALA A 36 -4.26 12.61 -7.40
C ALA A 36 -5.77 12.59 -7.09
N PRO A 37 -6.27 12.01 -5.97
CA PRO A 37 -7.68 12.10 -5.59
C PRO A 37 -8.21 13.53 -5.47
N GLU A 38 -7.43 14.46 -4.89
CA GLU A 38 -7.83 15.87 -4.79
C GLU A 38 -7.92 16.51 -6.18
N LEU A 39 -6.93 16.28 -7.05
CA LEU A 39 -6.92 16.81 -8.41
C LEU A 39 -8.10 16.30 -9.24
N LEU A 40 -8.48 15.03 -9.08
CA LEU A 40 -9.65 14.42 -9.71
C LEU A 40 -10.95 15.03 -9.19
N LEU A 41 -11.08 15.22 -7.87
CA LEU A 41 -12.23 15.90 -7.27
C LEU A 41 -12.40 17.32 -7.83
N VAL A 42 -11.32 18.10 -7.91
CA VAL A 42 -11.33 19.46 -8.49
C VAL A 42 -11.69 19.45 -9.97
N ALA A 43 -11.33 18.38 -10.70
CA ALA A 43 -11.72 18.19 -12.10
C ALA A 43 -13.19 17.75 -12.28
N GLY A 44 -13.95 17.55 -11.20
CA GLY A 44 -15.34 17.12 -11.24
C GLY A 44 -15.51 15.61 -11.41
N GLU A 45 -14.45 14.83 -11.24
CA GLU A 45 -14.49 13.37 -11.29
C GLU A 45 -15.04 12.76 -10.00
N ARG A 46 -15.61 11.56 -10.11
CA ARG A 46 -16.11 10.81 -8.95
C ARG A 46 -14.94 10.19 -8.19
N VAL A 47 -14.84 10.51 -6.90
CA VAL A 47 -13.89 9.91 -5.96
C VAL A 47 -14.65 9.39 -4.75
N GLU A 48 -14.33 8.17 -4.32
CA GLU A 48 -15.00 7.47 -3.23
C GLU A 48 -13.98 6.88 -2.26
N VAL A 49 -14.36 6.83 -0.98
CA VAL A 49 -13.63 6.11 0.07
C VAL A 49 -14.34 4.80 0.33
N ILE A 50 -13.57 3.70 0.40
CA ILE A 50 -14.09 2.36 0.65
C ILE A 50 -13.64 1.89 2.03
N ASP A 51 -14.57 1.91 2.99
CA ASP A 51 -14.30 1.56 4.39
C ASP A 51 -14.33 0.04 4.68
N ALA A 52 -14.27 -0.78 3.63
CA ALA A 52 -14.51 -2.23 3.71
C ALA A 52 -13.25 -3.08 3.88
N VAL A 53 -12.08 -2.48 4.14
CA VAL A 53 -10.82 -3.22 4.28
C VAL A 53 -10.56 -3.55 5.76
N PRO A 54 -10.48 -4.83 6.14
CA PRO A 54 -10.14 -5.23 7.51
C PRO A 54 -8.80 -4.61 7.95
N PRO A 55 -8.66 -4.15 9.21
CA PRO A 55 -7.40 -3.57 9.70
C PRO A 55 -6.18 -4.48 9.50
N GLU A 56 -6.36 -5.79 9.60
CA GLU A 56 -5.33 -6.80 9.39
C GLU A 56 -4.89 -6.95 7.91
N ASP A 57 -5.68 -6.43 6.96
CA ASP A 57 -5.38 -6.45 5.52
C ASP A 57 -4.62 -5.21 5.05
N VAL A 58 -4.52 -4.17 5.89
CA VAL A 58 -3.80 -2.92 5.59
C VAL A 58 -2.47 -2.79 6.34
N LEU A 59 -1.99 -3.88 6.93
CA LEU A 59 -0.72 -3.90 7.67
C LEU A 59 0.46 -3.73 6.70
N SER A 60 1.10 -2.56 6.76
CA SER A 60 2.33 -2.27 6.03
C SER A 60 3.56 -2.61 6.87
N ILE A 61 4.57 -3.22 6.24
CA ILE A 61 5.76 -3.74 6.90
C ILE A 61 6.93 -2.80 6.64
N ASN A 62 7.44 -2.19 7.70
CA ASN A 62 8.61 -1.32 7.69
C ASN A 62 9.68 -1.78 8.70
N THR A 63 9.38 -2.74 9.57
CA THR A 63 10.34 -3.33 10.52
C THR A 63 10.26 -4.87 10.56
N PRO A 64 11.32 -5.55 11.01
CA PRO A 64 11.30 -7.01 11.20
C PRO A 64 10.21 -7.49 12.16
N GLU A 65 9.88 -6.72 13.19
CA GLU A 65 8.82 -7.04 14.15
C GLU A 65 7.44 -6.99 13.49
N GLN A 66 7.21 -5.99 12.61
CA GLN A 66 5.99 -5.89 11.81
C GLN A 66 5.87 -7.04 10.81
N LEU A 67 6.98 -7.46 10.20
CA LEU A 67 7.01 -8.64 9.32
C LEU A 67 6.60 -9.90 10.06
N ALA A 68 7.15 -10.12 11.26
CA ALA A 68 6.81 -11.29 12.09
C ALA A 68 5.33 -11.31 12.47
N GLU A 69 4.73 -10.14 12.72
CA GLU A 69 3.30 -10.06 13.01
C GLU A 69 2.43 -10.41 11.80
N VAL A 70 2.72 -9.83 10.63
CA VAL A 70 1.98 -10.12 9.40
C VAL A 70 2.12 -11.59 9.01
N ASP A 71 3.29 -12.21 9.18
CA ASP A 71 3.50 -13.64 8.94
C ASP A 71 2.65 -14.52 9.88
N ARG A 72 2.51 -14.17 11.16
CA ARG A 72 1.60 -14.86 12.09
C ARG A 72 0.15 -14.81 11.62
N ILE A 73 -0.32 -13.63 11.20
CA ILE A 73 -1.68 -13.42 10.69
C ILE A 73 -1.88 -14.20 9.38
N PHE A 74 -0.92 -14.18 8.47
CA PHE A 74 -1.03 -14.89 7.19
C PHE A 74 -1.14 -16.41 7.39
N ARG A 75 -0.31 -16.99 8.27
CA ARG A 75 -0.33 -18.43 8.59
C ARG A 75 -1.60 -18.89 9.28
N SER A 76 -2.22 -18.04 10.11
CA SER A 76 -3.48 -18.39 10.78
C SER A 76 -4.65 -18.49 9.79
N ARG A 77 -4.58 -17.79 8.65
CA ARG A 77 -5.58 -17.84 7.57
C ARG A 77 -5.44 -19.04 6.65
N HIS A 78 -4.22 -19.54 6.45
CA HIS A 78 -3.92 -20.67 5.56
C HIS A 78 -3.22 -21.82 6.31
N PRO A 79 -3.91 -22.48 7.27
CA PRO A 79 -3.33 -23.57 8.04
C PRO A 79 -3.12 -24.80 7.14
N GLY A 80 -1.97 -24.87 6.46
CA GLY A 80 -1.59 -25.99 5.58
C GLY A 80 -0.64 -25.63 4.43
N GLU A 81 -0.56 -24.36 4.03
CA GLU A 81 0.32 -23.92 2.95
C GLU A 81 1.67 -23.45 3.51
N ILE A 82 2.60 -24.41 3.67
CA ILE A 82 4.00 -24.11 4.00
C ILE A 82 4.73 -23.58 2.75
N HIS A 83 4.75 -22.25 2.55
CA HIS A 83 5.65 -21.66 1.56
C HIS A 83 7.08 -21.64 2.11
N GLY A 84 8.00 -22.20 1.33
CA GLY A 84 9.32 -22.65 1.75
C GLY A 84 10.11 -21.62 2.56
N ALA A 85 10.52 -22.03 3.76
CA ALA A 85 11.54 -21.35 4.54
C ALA A 85 12.77 -21.10 3.65
N ALA A 86 13.25 -19.86 3.67
CA ALA A 86 14.56 -19.50 3.15
C ALA A 86 15.57 -20.57 3.59
N ARG A 87 16.11 -21.31 2.63
CA ARG A 87 17.20 -22.26 2.93
C ARG A 87 18.37 -21.42 3.40
N SER A 88 18.61 -21.44 4.70
CA SER A 88 19.88 -21.11 5.30
C SER A 88 20.92 -22.10 4.75
N GLY A 89 21.56 -21.73 3.64
CA GLY A 89 22.77 -22.40 3.17
C GLY A 89 23.92 -22.03 4.10
N GLY A 90 24.02 -22.73 5.22
CA GLY A 90 25.33 -22.94 5.83
C GLY A 90 26.08 -23.90 4.93
N ASP A 91 27.15 -23.42 4.29
CA ASP A 91 28.18 -24.30 3.77
C ASP A 91 29.49 -23.93 4.45
N ARG A 92 29.89 -24.80 5.37
CA ARG A 92 31.25 -24.86 5.89
C ARG A 92 32.06 -25.58 4.82
N ALA A 93 33.00 -24.87 4.22
CA ALA A 93 34.23 -25.46 3.68
C ALA A 93 35.42 -24.82 4.40
#